data_AF-D7MPI7-F1
#
_entry.id   AF-D7MPI7-F1
#
_cell.length_a   1.000
_cell.length_b   1.000
_cell.length_c   1.000
_cell.angle_alpha   90.00
_cell.angle_beta   90.00
_cell.angle_gamma   90.00
#
_symmetry.space_group_name_H-M   'P 1'
#
loop_
_entity.id
_entity.type
_entity.pdbx_description
1 polymer ?
#
loop_
_entity_poly.entity_id
_entity_poly.type
_entity_poly.pdbx_seq_one_letter_code
_entity_poly.pdbx_strand_id
1 'polypeptide(L)'
;MATRGAAAAASTIWKHRRNPSLRSLSNHFNPNFNHRIIPTGFKYQVRAIQGTSTDPVITPLKNRDEPKPQNWKIKMLYDGDCPLCMREVNMLMERNEKHGTIKFVDISSNDYSPEDNQGLDYKTVMGQIHAIQSDGNVVTGVEAFRRLYEEVGLGWVYTITKFEPIGKLADVVYDVWAKYRLQVTGRPSLEAILEARKKDKVETCGESKDCKI
;
A
#
# COMPACT_ATOMS: atom_id res chain seq x y z
N MET A 1 -46.95 -11.74 -34.41
CA MET A 1 -47.60 -10.51 -33.88
C MET A 1 -48.03 -10.77 -32.45
N ALA A 2 -47.86 -9.92 -31.45
CA ALA A 2 -46.98 -8.79 -31.20
C ALA A 2 -47.03 -8.62 -29.67
N THR A 3 -45.87 -8.63 -29.04
CA THR A 3 -45.64 -8.35 -27.62
C THR A 3 -46.02 -6.91 -27.26
N ARG A 4 -46.63 -6.68 -26.09
CA ARG A 4 -46.57 -5.39 -25.39
C ARG A 4 -46.47 -5.62 -23.88
N GLY A 5 -45.24 -5.70 -23.40
CA GLY A 5 -44.91 -5.30 -22.02
C GLY A 5 -44.65 -3.80 -22.02
N ALA A 6 -45.18 -3.09 -21.02
CA ALA A 6 -44.87 -1.69 -20.76
C ALA A 6 -44.12 -1.59 -19.43
N ALA A 7 -42.92 -1.03 -19.52
CA ALA A 7 -41.96 -0.84 -18.45
C ALA A 7 -42.40 0.23 -17.45
N ALA A 8 -42.16 -0.04 -16.16
CA ALA A 8 -42.23 0.95 -15.10
C ALA A 8 -40.91 1.76 -15.07
N ALA A 9 -41.00 3.06 -15.31
CA ALA A 9 -39.90 4.00 -15.13
C ALA A 9 -39.89 4.48 -13.67
N ALA A 10 -38.88 4.09 -12.90
CA ALA A 10 -38.61 4.61 -11.56
C ALA A 10 -37.48 5.64 -11.64
N SER A 11 -37.84 6.91 -11.75
CA SER A 11 -36.91 8.04 -11.68
C SER A 11 -36.40 8.22 -10.24
N THR A 12 -35.16 7.84 -9.97
CA THR A 12 -34.54 8.00 -8.65
C THR A 12 -33.97 9.42 -8.52
N ILE A 13 -34.49 10.16 -7.54
CA ILE A 13 -34.12 11.54 -7.21
C ILE A 13 -32.78 11.51 -6.47
N TRP A 14 -31.69 11.91 -7.12
CA TRP A 14 -30.39 12.08 -6.49
C TRP A 14 -30.34 13.43 -5.76
N LYS A 15 -30.57 13.42 -4.44
CA LYS A 15 -30.46 14.60 -3.59
C LYS A 15 -28.98 14.94 -3.38
N HIS A 16 -28.50 15.98 -4.06
CA HIS A 16 -27.27 16.69 -3.72
C HIS A 16 -27.34 17.21 -2.28
N ARG A 17 -26.54 16.64 -1.36
CA ARG A 17 -26.19 17.30 -0.10
C ARG A 17 -25.08 18.32 -0.37
N ARG A 18 -25.42 19.60 -0.32
CA ARG A 18 -24.47 20.71 -0.19
C ARG A 18 -24.05 20.79 1.28
N ASN A 19 -22.76 20.70 1.57
CA ASN A 19 -22.22 20.89 2.91
C ASN A 19 -21.90 22.39 3.09
N PRO A 20 -22.37 23.06 4.17
CA PRO A 20 -22.16 24.49 4.35
C PRO A 20 -20.75 24.79 4.85
N SER A 21 -20.12 25.77 4.20
CA SER A 21 -18.89 26.42 4.63
C SER A 21 -19.07 27.08 5.99
N LEU A 22 -18.20 26.77 6.95
CA LEU A 22 -17.96 27.60 8.12
C LEU A 22 -16.53 28.14 8.08
N ARG A 23 -16.47 29.46 8.15
CA ARG A 23 -15.29 30.31 8.29
C ARG A 23 -14.64 30.05 9.65
N SER A 24 -13.30 30.10 9.74
CA SER A 24 -12.64 31.04 10.65
C SER A 24 -11.11 30.99 10.62
N LEU A 25 -10.56 32.20 10.49
CA LEU A 25 -9.42 32.76 11.22
C LEU A 25 -8.00 32.29 10.86
N SER A 26 -7.42 33.12 10.00
CA SER A 26 -6.01 33.52 9.98
C SER A 26 -5.43 33.70 11.38
N ASN A 27 -4.31 33.06 11.67
CA ASN A 27 -3.38 33.50 12.69
C ASN A 27 -1.96 33.45 12.10
N HIS A 28 -1.45 34.64 11.76
CA HIS A 28 -0.03 34.87 11.57
C HIS A 28 0.67 34.66 12.92
N PHE A 29 1.59 33.71 12.98
CA PHE A 29 2.56 33.65 14.07
C PHE A 29 3.94 33.41 13.48
N ASN A 30 4.74 34.48 13.49
CA ASN A 30 6.16 34.48 13.22
C ASN A 30 6.84 34.93 14.53
N PRO A 31 7.79 34.15 15.06
CA PRO A 31 8.80 34.74 15.91
C PRO A 31 10.19 34.40 15.39
N ASN A 32 10.79 35.40 14.73
CA ASN A 32 12.23 35.63 14.78
C ASN A 32 12.69 35.63 16.24
N PHE A 33 13.57 34.71 16.62
CA PHE A 33 14.36 34.82 17.84
C PHE A 33 15.84 34.75 17.48
N ASN A 34 16.47 35.92 17.55
CA ASN A 34 17.91 36.10 17.47
C ASN A 34 18.41 36.58 18.85
N HIS A 35 19.63 36.13 19.20
CA HIS A 35 20.52 36.57 20.30
C HIS A 35 20.41 36.00 21.72
N ARG A 36 21.43 35.21 22.11
CA ARG A 36 22.48 35.53 23.11
C ARG A 36 23.48 34.35 23.20
N ILE A 37 24.71 34.47 22.69
CA ILE A 37 26.00 34.82 23.36
C ILE A 37 26.22 34.16 24.73
N ILE A 38 27.40 33.50 24.86
CA ILE A 38 28.37 33.37 26.00
C ILE A 38 28.83 31.89 26.18
N PRO A 39 30.11 31.53 26.48
CA PRO A 39 31.43 32.10 26.14
C PRO A 39 32.54 31.02 25.89
N THR A 40 33.80 31.49 25.83
CA THR A 40 35.06 30.82 26.23
C THR A 40 35.60 29.60 25.47
N GLY A 41 36.42 29.93 24.48
CA GLY A 41 37.81 29.49 24.31
C GLY A 41 38.26 28.16 24.92
N PHE A 42 38.46 27.16 24.07
CA PHE A 42 39.42 26.10 24.30
C PHE A 42 40.41 26.07 23.12
N LYS A 43 41.63 26.57 23.37
CA LYS A 43 42.74 26.49 22.43
C LYS A 43 43.31 25.07 22.46
N TYR A 44 43.00 24.27 21.45
CA TYR A 44 43.82 23.11 21.12
C TYR A 44 44.63 23.44 19.87
N GLN A 45 45.96 23.41 20.00
CA GLN A 45 46.85 23.45 18.86
C GLN A 45 46.80 22.10 18.16
N VAL A 46 46.31 22.09 16.91
CA VAL A 46 46.43 20.93 16.03
C VAL A 46 47.75 21.08 15.26
N ARG A 47 48.69 20.18 15.57
CA ARG A 47 49.91 19.96 14.78
C ARG A 47 49.48 19.53 13.38
N ALA A 48 49.87 20.29 12.36
CA ALA A 48 49.71 19.88 10.97
C ALA A 48 50.53 18.61 10.72
N ILE A 49 49.86 17.51 10.38
CA ILE A 49 50.50 16.34 9.78
C ILE A 49 50.30 16.47 8.27
N GLN A 50 51.41 16.44 7.53
CA GLN A 50 51.45 16.49 6.08
C GLN A 50 50.52 15.45 5.46
N GLY A 51 49.77 15.91 4.47
CA GLY A 51 48.81 15.11 3.72
C GLY A 51 49.48 14.08 2.81
N THR A 52 48.98 12.86 2.87
CA THR A 52 49.05 11.91 1.76
C THR A 52 47.71 11.98 1.04
N SER A 53 47.72 12.60 -0.15
CA SER A 53 46.59 12.58 -1.07
C SER A 53 46.39 11.14 -1.56
N THR A 54 45.47 10.41 -0.95
CA THR A 54 44.82 9.28 -1.61
C THR A 54 43.52 9.82 -2.16
N ASP A 55 43.48 9.99 -3.47
CA ASP A 55 42.27 10.41 -4.18
C ASP A 55 41.13 9.45 -3.80
N PRO A 56 39.97 9.94 -3.32
CA PRO A 56 38.83 9.08 -3.17
C PRO A 56 38.39 8.69 -4.58
N VAL A 57 38.48 7.40 -4.89
CA VAL A 57 37.79 6.80 -6.03
C VAL A 57 36.30 7.04 -5.80
N ILE A 58 35.79 8.13 -6.35
CA ILE A 58 34.35 8.41 -6.44
C ILE A 58 33.83 7.44 -7.50
N THR A 59 33.49 6.23 -7.05
CA THR A 59 32.62 5.34 -7.83
C THR A 59 31.30 6.08 -8.00
N PRO A 60 30.81 6.31 -9.23
CA PRO A 60 29.52 6.95 -9.43
C PRO A 60 28.46 6.07 -8.76
N LEU A 61 27.87 6.59 -7.67
CA LEU A 61 26.67 6.01 -7.08
C LEU A 61 25.59 6.11 -8.16
N LYS A 62 25.36 4.97 -8.83
CA LYS A 62 24.18 4.66 -9.62
C LYS A 62 22.98 5.30 -8.93
N ASN A 63 22.31 6.22 -9.63
CA ASN A 63 21.06 6.85 -9.21
C ASN A 63 20.15 5.76 -8.62
N ARG A 64 20.10 5.69 -7.30
CA ARG A 64 18.99 5.03 -6.61
C ARG A 64 17.95 6.13 -6.59
N ASP A 65 16.88 5.94 -7.32
CA ASP A 65 15.72 6.80 -7.24
C ASP A 65 15.33 6.89 -5.76
N GLU A 66 15.70 7.99 -5.11
CA GLU A 66 15.39 8.27 -3.72
C GLU A 66 13.87 8.18 -3.58
N PRO A 67 13.33 7.28 -2.72
CA PRO A 67 11.90 7.12 -2.58
C PRO A 67 11.28 8.46 -2.20
N LYS A 68 10.38 8.98 -3.05
CA LYS A 68 9.59 10.17 -2.77
C LYS A 68 9.01 10.05 -1.36
N PRO A 69 9.07 11.08 -0.49
CA PRO A 69 8.62 10.97 0.89
C PRO A 69 7.16 10.52 0.92
N GLN A 70 6.95 9.28 1.33
CA GLN A 70 5.63 8.68 1.48
C GLN A 70 5.13 9.02 2.89
N ASN A 71 3.86 9.45 2.98
CA ASN A 71 3.20 9.68 4.27
C ASN A 71 2.69 8.38 4.92
N TRP A 72 2.93 7.23 4.30
CA TRP A 72 2.58 5.90 4.78
C TRP A 72 3.86 5.11 5.09
N LYS A 73 3.77 4.14 6.00
CA LYS A 73 4.86 3.26 6.41
C LYS A 73 4.80 1.90 5.72
N ILE A 74 3.59 1.42 5.46
CA ILE A 74 3.36 0.16 4.74
C ILE A 74 2.19 0.31 3.78
N LYS A 75 2.27 -0.37 2.64
CA LYS A 75 1.22 -0.45 1.64
C LYS A 75 0.71 -1.89 1.60
N MET A 76 -0.59 -2.08 1.83
CA MET A 76 -1.27 -3.38 1.75
C MET A 76 -1.83 -3.58 0.34
N LEU A 77 -1.43 -4.66 -0.32
CA LEU A 77 -2.08 -5.10 -1.56
C LEU A 77 -3.14 -6.14 -1.20
N TYR A 78 -4.41 -5.86 -1.52
CA TYR A 78 -5.54 -6.72 -1.18
C TYR A 78 -6.48 -6.93 -2.35
N ASP A 79 -7.27 -8.01 -2.29
CA ASP A 79 -8.26 -8.40 -3.29
C ASP A 79 -9.65 -7.93 -2.85
N GLY A 80 -10.14 -6.83 -3.44
CA GLY A 80 -11.43 -6.23 -3.12
C GLY A 80 -12.63 -7.14 -3.42
N ASP A 81 -12.47 -8.06 -4.36
CA ASP A 81 -13.51 -9.02 -4.76
C ASP A 81 -13.57 -10.27 -3.87
N CYS A 82 -12.69 -10.37 -2.86
CA CYS A 82 -12.64 -11.47 -1.91
C CYS A 82 -13.38 -11.10 -0.60
N PRO A 83 -14.60 -11.61 -0.34
CA PRO A 83 -15.39 -11.20 0.84
C PRO A 83 -14.72 -11.55 2.17
N LEU A 84 -13.94 -12.63 2.23
CA LEU A 84 -13.17 -13.01 3.42
C LEU A 84 -12.01 -12.04 3.66
N CYS A 85 -11.31 -11.66 2.60
CA CYS A 85 -10.22 -10.70 2.65
C CYS A 85 -10.74 -9.33 3.09
N MET A 86 -11.91 -8.92 2.60
CA MET A 86 -12.51 -7.64 2.94
C MET A 86 -12.92 -7.50 4.41
N ARG A 87 -13.25 -8.59 5.11
CA ARG A 87 -13.50 -8.53 6.57
C ARG A 87 -12.26 -8.04 7.31
N GLU A 88 -11.11 -8.57 6.94
CA GLU A 88 -9.81 -8.21 7.51
C GLU A 88 -9.39 -6.79 7.09
N VAL A 89 -9.52 -6.47 5.80
CA VAL A 89 -9.19 -5.14 5.25
C VAL A 89 -10.03 -4.05 5.91
N ASN A 90 -11.34 -4.24 6.05
CA ASN A 90 -12.22 -3.25 6.68
C ASN A 90 -11.85 -2.98 8.14
N MET A 91 -11.51 -4.04 8.89
CA MET A 91 -11.04 -3.91 10.26
C MET A 91 -9.73 -3.12 10.35
N LEU A 92 -8.79 -3.38 9.42
CA LEU A 92 -7.52 -2.65 9.34
C LEU A 92 -7.73 -1.19 8.92
N MET A 93 -8.63 -0.93 7.95
CA MET A 93 -8.99 0.42 7.50
C MET A 93 -9.55 1.26 8.65
N GLU A 94 -10.53 0.72 9.39
CA GLU A 94 -11.15 1.39 10.54
C GLU A 94 -10.11 1.75 11.60
N ARG A 95 -9.22 0.83 11.96
CA ARG A 95 -8.14 1.13 12.91
C ARG A 95 -7.14 2.13 12.35
N ASN A 96 -6.84 2.04 11.06
CA ASN A 96 -5.90 2.93 10.41
C ASN A 96 -6.41 4.39 10.36
N GLU A 97 -7.68 4.69 10.59
CA GLU A 97 -8.17 6.07 10.74
C GLU A 97 -7.45 6.82 11.86
N LYS A 98 -7.05 6.12 12.93
CA LYS A 98 -6.29 6.70 14.05
C LYS A 98 -4.79 6.77 13.78
N HIS A 99 -4.25 5.84 12.99
CA HIS A 99 -2.80 5.66 12.80
C HIS A 99 -2.27 6.35 11.53
N GLY A 100 -3.01 6.27 10.43
CA GLY A 100 -2.64 6.87 9.14
C GLY A 100 -1.38 6.27 8.51
N THR A 101 -1.00 5.04 8.88
CA THR A 101 0.28 4.43 8.52
C THR A 101 0.18 3.45 7.36
N ILE A 102 -1.00 2.88 7.12
CA ILE A 102 -1.25 1.91 6.05
C ILE A 102 -1.84 2.61 4.83
N LYS A 103 -1.24 2.39 3.66
CA LYS A 103 -1.84 2.68 2.35
C LYS A 103 -2.50 1.41 1.81
N PHE A 104 -3.78 1.47 1.48
CA PHE A 104 -4.52 0.35 0.92
C PHE A 104 -4.55 0.44 -0.61
N VAL A 105 -4.26 -0.67 -1.29
CA VAL A 105 -4.32 -0.78 -2.75
C VAL A 105 -5.09 -2.03 -3.12
N ASP A 106 -6.23 -1.83 -3.78
CA ASP A 106 -7.06 -2.90 -4.31
C ASP A 106 -6.48 -3.41 -5.63
N ILE A 107 -6.15 -4.70 -5.67
CA ILE A 107 -5.62 -5.35 -6.87
C ILE A 107 -6.73 -5.73 -7.86
N SER A 108 -8.00 -5.84 -7.42
CA SER A 108 -9.09 -6.14 -8.35
C SER A 108 -9.44 -4.94 -9.23
N SER A 109 -9.13 -3.73 -8.77
CA SER A 109 -9.30 -2.50 -9.55
C SER A 109 -8.64 -2.58 -10.94
N ASN A 110 -9.32 -2.04 -11.96
CA ASN A 110 -8.76 -1.90 -13.31
C ASN A 110 -7.57 -0.94 -13.36
N ASP A 111 -7.47 -0.04 -12.39
CA ASP A 111 -6.39 0.95 -12.27
C ASP A 111 -5.14 0.38 -11.56
N TYR A 112 -5.15 -0.90 -11.19
CA TYR A 112 -3.97 -1.54 -10.58
C TYR A 112 -2.82 -1.64 -11.58
N SER A 113 -1.72 -0.95 -11.27
CA SER A 113 -0.45 -0.95 -12.01
C SER A 113 0.65 -1.68 -11.22
N PRO A 114 1.31 -2.70 -11.80
CA PRO A 114 2.50 -3.33 -11.20
C PRO A 114 3.66 -2.34 -11.00
N GLU A 115 3.82 -1.38 -11.91
CA GLU A 115 4.91 -0.39 -11.91
C GLU A 115 4.90 0.44 -10.62
N ASP A 116 3.71 0.85 -10.17
CA ASP A 116 3.51 1.59 -8.92
C ASP A 116 3.66 0.72 -7.66
N ASN A 117 3.79 -0.59 -7.83
CA ASN A 117 3.70 -1.60 -6.77
C ASN A 117 4.86 -2.62 -6.83
N GLN A 118 6.08 -2.13 -7.07
CA GLN A 118 7.33 -2.93 -7.04
C GLN A 118 7.38 -4.04 -8.12
N GLY A 119 6.70 -3.83 -9.25
CA GLY A 119 6.63 -4.81 -10.34
C GLY A 119 5.81 -6.05 -10.00
N LEU A 120 5.03 -6.02 -8.92
CA LEU A 120 4.17 -7.13 -8.54
C LEU A 120 2.98 -7.18 -9.49
N ASP A 121 2.94 -8.19 -10.35
CA ASP A 121 1.83 -8.37 -11.27
C ASP A 121 0.59 -8.93 -10.56
N TYR A 122 -0.58 -8.69 -11.17
CA TYR A 122 -1.87 -9.13 -10.62
C TYR A 122 -1.90 -10.62 -10.27
N LYS A 123 -1.35 -11.50 -11.11
CA LYS A 123 -1.38 -12.95 -10.89
C LYS A 123 -0.55 -13.32 -9.67
N THR A 124 0.60 -12.69 -9.48
CA THR A 124 1.47 -12.89 -8.30
C THR A 124 0.75 -12.46 -7.02
N VAL A 125 0.15 -11.27 -6.99
CA VAL A 125 -0.53 -10.76 -5.79
C VAL A 125 -1.86 -11.46 -5.51
N MET A 126 -2.49 -12.06 -6.53
CA MET A 126 -3.63 -12.93 -6.33
C MET A 126 -3.28 -14.22 -5.61
N GLY A 127 -2.05 -14.73 -5.73
CA GLY A 127 -1.64 -15.98 -5.08
C GLY A 127 -1.52 -15.86 -3.56
N GLN A 128 -1.09 -14.70 -3.05
CA GLN A 128 -0.76 -14.51 -1.64
C GLN A 128 -0.91 -13.05 -1.23
N ILE A 129 -1.17 -12.76 0.04
CA ILE A 129 -1.11 -11.37 0.53
C ILE A 129 0.31 -10.81 0.39
N HIS A 130 0.41 -9.55 -0.02
CA HIS A 130 1.65 -8.80 -0.11
C HIS A 130 1.51 -7.46 0.63
N ALA A 131 2.58 -7.06 1.30
CA ALA A 131 2.72 -5.70 1.81
C ALA A 131 4.07 -5.12 1.41
N ILE A 132 4.07 -3.85 0.99
CA ILE A 132 5.26 -3.12 0.55
C ILE A 132 5.58 -2.08 1.62
N GLN A 133 6.75 -2.19 2.22
CA GLN A 133 7.25 -1.21 3.17
C GLN A 133 7.67 0.08 2.46
N SER A 134 7.73 1.20 3.19
CA SER A 134 8.11 2.50 2.63
C SER A 134 9.55 2.56 2.08
N ASP A 135 10.42 1.65 2.53
CA ASP A 135 11.77 1.44 2.02
C ASP A 135 11.82 0.60 0.73
N GLY A 136 10.67 0.12 0.24
CA GLY A 136 10.53 -0.72 -0.94
C GLY A 136 10.57 -2.21 -0.67
N ASN A 137 10.82 -2.66 0.57
CA ASN A 137 10.85 -4.08 0.90
C ASN A 137 9.46 -4.71 0.77
N VAL A 138 9.38 -5.89 0.13
CA VAL A 138 8.14 -6.65 -0.05
C VAL A 138 8.12 -7.80 0.93
N VAL A 139 7.08 -7.85 1.77
CA VAL A 139 6.80 -8.98 2.67
C VAL A 139 5.51 -9.66 2.24
N THR A 140 5.39 -10.96 2.49
CA THR A 140 4.25 -11.76 2.02
C THR A 140 3.69 -12.66 3.11
N GLY A 141 2.49 -13.19 2.87
CA GLY A 141 1.90 -14.22 3.73
C GLY A 141 1.65 -13.78 5.17
N VAL A 142 1.91 -14.66 6.13
CA VAL A 142 1.74 -14.37 7.56
C VAL A 142 2.62 -13.21 8.01
N GLU A 143 3.81 -13.06 7.44
CA GLU A 143 4.69 -11.92 7.76
C GLU A 143 4.07 -10.58 7.35
N ALA A 144 3.44 -10.51 6.17
CA ALA A 144 2.73 -9.31 5.74
C ALA A 144 1.61 -8.93 6.71
N PHE A 145 0.81 -9.89 7.17
CA PHE A 145 -0.21 -9.63 8.19
C PHE A 145 0.42 -9.13 9.50
N ARG A 146 1.51 -9.75 9.95
CA ARG A 146 2.20 -9.30 11.17
C ARG A 146 2.61 -7.84 11.07
N ARG A 147 3.26 -7.43 9.97
CA ARG A 147 3.69 -6.03 9.77
C ARG A 147 2.50 -5.08 9.69
N LEU A 148 1.41 -5.46 9.00
CA LEU A 148 0.20 -4.65 8.92
C LEU A 148 -0.44 -4.43 10.30
N TYR A 149 -0.51 -5.49 11.12
CA TYR A 149 -1.05 -5.42 12.47
C TYR A 149 -0.21 -4.54 13.39
N GLU A 150 1.11 -4.59 13.27
CA GLU A 150 2.03 -3.72 14.02
C GLU A 150 1.73 -2.24 13.76
N GLU A 151 1.42 -1.87 12.52
CA GLU A 151 1.15 -0.49 12.14
C GLU A 151 -0.17 0.07 12.70
N VAL A 152 -1.11 -0.80 13.08
CA VAL A 152 -2.39 -0.44 13.74
C VAL A 152 -2.44 -0.82 15.23
N GLY A 153 -1.29 -1.06 15.85
CA GLY A 153 -1.20 -1.33 17.30
C GLY A 153 -1.66 -2.72 17.75
N LEU A 154 -1.82 -3.66 16.83
CA LEU A 154 -2.22 -5.06 17.09
C LEU A 154 -1.04 -6.05 17.06
N GLY A 155 0.20 -5.57 17.05
CA GLY A 155 1.40 -6.43 17.03
C GLY A 155 1.50 -7.42 18.22
N TRP A 156 0.79 -7.16 19.31
CA TRP A 156 0.71 -8.06 20.46
C TRP A 156 0.05 -9.41 20.11
N VAL A 157 -0.91 -9.43 19.17
CA VAL A 157 -1.60 -10.66 18.72
C VAL A 157 -0.59 -11.67 18.19
N TYR A 158 0.38 -11.20 17.40
CA TYR A 158 1.44 -12.03 16.82
C TYR A 158 2.60 -12.30 17.78
N THR A 159 2.68 -11.61 18.91
CA THR A 159 3.74 -11.90 19.90
C THR A 159 3.53 -13.26 20.56
N ILE A 160 2.28 -13.73 20.63
CA ILE A 160 1.93 -15.06 21.14
C ILE A 160 2.37 -16.16 20.14
N THR A 161 2.38 -15.87 18.84
CA THR A 161 2.73 -16.83 17.79
C THR A 161 4.22 -16.86 17.43
N LYS A 162 5.08 -16.12 18.15
CA LYS A 162 6.54 -16.06 17.92
C LYS A 162 7.29 -17.38 18.19
N PHE A 163 6.62 -18.41 18.69
CA PHE A 163 7.22 -19.73 18.81
C PHE A 163 7.44 -20.32 17.41
N GLU A 164 8.69 -20.54 17.02
CA GLU A 164 9.07 -20.90 15.64
C GLU A 164 8.28 -22.10 15.05
N PRO A 165 8.00 -23.18 15.79
CA PRO A 165 7.12 -24.25 15.30
C PRO A 165 5.69 -23.80 14.93
N ILE A 166 5.13 -22.86 15.69
CA ILE A 166 3.78 -22.32 15.43
C ILE A 166 3.80 -21.45 14.17
N GLY A 167 4.87 -20.66 13.98
CA GLY A 167 5.04 -19.84 12.77
C GLY A 167 5.02 -20.69 11.50
N LYS A 168 5.83 -21.76 11.44
CA LYS A 168 5.87 -22.66 10.27
C LYS A 168 4.53 -23.34 10.01
N LEU A 169 3.81 -23.72 11.07
CA LEU A 169 2.47 -24.29 10.92
C LEU A 169 1.47 -23.26 10.37
N ALA A 170 1.54 -22.02 10.84
CA ALA A 170 0.68 -20.94 10.36
C ALA A 170 0.91 -20.65 8.87
N ASP A 171 2.16 -20.66 8.42
CA ASP A 171 2.51 -20.49 7.00
C ASP A 171 1.88 -21.60 6.14
N VAL A 172 2.02 -22.87 6.55
CA VAL A 172 1.41 -24.01 5.83
C VAL A 172 -0.11 -23.90 5.76
N VAL A 173 -0.76 -23.58 6.88
CA VAL A 173 -2.22 -23.41 6.94
C VAL A 173 -2.65 -22.25 6.02
N TYR A 174 -1.88 -21.18 6.03
CA TYR A 174 -2.15 -20.01 5.22
C TYR A 174 -2.00 -20.28 3.71
N ASP A 175 -0.96 -21.00 3.29
CA ASP A 175 -0.75 -21.37 1.88
C ASP A 175 -1.90 -22.24 1.35
N VAL A 176 -2.36 -23.19 2.17
CA VAL A 176 -3.54 -24.01 1.86
C VAL A 176 -4.77 -23.12 1.69
N TRP A 177 -5.04 -22.23 2.65
CA TRP A 177 -6.16 -21.29 2.54
C TRP A 177 -6.05 -20.43 1.28
N ALA A 178 -4.88 -19.85 1.00
CA ALA A 178 -4.66 -18.96 -0.14
C ALA A 178 -4.96 -19.67 -1.47
N LYS A 179 -4.57 -20.94 -1.59
CA LYS A 179 -4.85 -21.78 -2.76
C LYS A 179 -6.35 -22.09 -2.94
N TYR A 180 -7.06 -22.38 -1.85
CA TYR A 180 -8.48 -22.78 -1.91
C TYR A 180 -9.45 -21.60 -1.76
N ARG A 181 -8.98 -20.38 -1.48
CA ARG A 181 -9.84 -19.23 -1.13
C ARG A 181 -10.89 -18.92 -2.21
N LEU A 182 -10.54 -19.05 -3.49
CA LEU A 182 -11.47 -18.78 -4.59
C LEU A 182 -12.63 -19.78 -4.57
N GLN A 183 -12.33 -21.07 -4.38
CA GLN A 183 -13.33 -22.14 -4.33
C GLN A 183 -14.22 -22.00 -3.09
N VAL A 184 -13.62 -21.73 -1.93
CA VAL A 184 -14.32 -21.56 -0.64
C VAL A 184 -15.25 -20.34 -0.67
N THR A 185 -14.91 -19.29 -1.42
CA THR A 185 -15.73 -18.08 -1.56
C THR A 185 -16.69 -18.12 -2.76
N GLY A 186 -16.79 -19.25 -3.47
CA GLY A 186 -17.66 -19.41 -4.63
C GLY A 186 -17.24 -18.59 -5.86
N ARG A 187 -15.96 -18.20 -5.94
CA ARG A 187 -15.41 -17.40 -7.03
C ARG A 187 -14.96 -18.27 -8.21
N PRO A 188 -14.94 -17.73 -9.44
CA PRO A 188 -14.36 -18.40 -10.59
C PRO A 188 -12.88 -18.76 -10.36
N SER A 189 -12.36 -19.67 -11.17
CA SER A 189 -10.95 -20.02 -11.13
C SER A 189 -10.07 -18.80 -11.50
N LEU A 190 -8.80 -18.84 -11.10
CA LEU A 190 -7.88 -17.75 -11.39
C LEU A 190 -7.76 -17.50 -12.91
N GLU A 191 -7.82 -18.56 -13.71
CA GLU A 191 -7.80 -18.51 -15.17
C GLU A 191 -9.00 -17.73 -15.70
N ALA A 192 -10.21 -18.02 -15.23
CA ALA A 192 -11.41 -17.30 -15.64
C ALA A 192 -11.36 -15.81 -15.25
N ILE A 193 -10.83 -15.48 -14.07
CA ILE A 193 -10.63 -14.08 -13.63
C ILE A 193 -9.63 -13.36 -14.54
N LEU A 194 -8.51 -14.01 -14.87
CA LEU A 194 -7.50 -13.45 -15.79
C LEU A 194 -8.05 -13.26 -17.20
N GLU A 195 -8.88 -14.17 -17.70
CA GLU A 195 -9.55 -14.04 -19.00
C GLU A 195 -10.55 -12.88 -19.02
N ALA A 196 -11.37 -12.74 -17.98
CA ALA A 196 -12.30 -11.62 -17.84
C ALA A 196 -11.55 -10.28 -17.85
N ARG A 197 -10.50 -10.16 -17.03
CA ARG A 197 -9.66 -8.94 -16.97
C ARG A 197 -9.01 -8.60 -18.31
N LYS A 198 -8.58 -9.61 -19.08
CA LYS A 198 -8.03 -9.39 -20.43
C LYS A 198 -9.09 -8.85 -21.39
N LYS A 199 -10.30 -9.40 -21.37
CA LYS A 199 -11.42 -8.93 -22.20
C LYS A 199 -11.79 -7.50 -21.85
N ASP A 200 -11.93 -7.20 -20.56
CA ASP A 200 -12.24 -5.85 -20.09
C ASP A 200 -11.17 -4.84 -20.54
N LYS A 201 -9.88 -5.19 -20.44
CA LYS A 201 -8.80 -4.33 -20.95
C LYS A 201 -8.89 -4.08 -22.46
N VAL A 202 -9.22 -5.12 -23.25
CA VAL A 202 -9.40 -4.98 -24.71
C VAL A 202 -10.60 -4.10 -25.05
N GLU A 203 -11.71 -4.23 -24.33
CA GLU A 203 -12.89 -3.40 -24.51
C GLU A 203 -12.65 -1.94 -24.10
N THR A 204 -11.91 -1.71 -23.01
CA THR A 204 -11.67 -0.38 -22.45
C THR A 204 -10.63 0.41 -23.26
N CYS A 205 -9.62 -0.25 -23.83
CA CYS A 205 -8.59 0.38 -24.64
C CYS A 205 -8.86 0.34 -26.17
N GLY A 206 -9.85 -0.45 -26.62
CA GLY A 206 -10.00 -0.81 -28.03
C GLY A 206 -8.79 -1.60 -28.57
N GLU A 207 -8.82 -2.02 -29.84
CA GLU A 207 -7.68 -2.67 -30.54
C GLU A 207 -6.50 -1.70 -30.81
N SER A 208 -6.37 -0.61 -30.04
CA SER A 208 -5.28 0.35 -30.22
C SER A 208 -4.01 -0.15 -29.54
N LYS A 209 -2.91 -0.19 -30.30
CA LYS A 209 -1.59 -0.74 -29.91
C LYS A 209 -0.86 0.05 -28.81
N ASP A 210 -1.51 1.06 -28.23
CA ASP A 210 -0.93 2.01 -27.28
C ASP A 210 -1.43 1.83 -25.83
N CYS A 211 -2.24 0.80 -25.56
CA CYS A 211 -2.64 0.48 -24.18
C CYS A 211 -1.40 -0.04 -23.42
N LYS A 212 -0.77 0.84 -22.64
CA LYS A 212 0.43 0.53 -21.85
C LYS A 212 0.08 -0.54 -20.82
N ILE A 213 0.81 -1.66 -20.90
CA ILE A 213 0.76 -2.81 -20.00
C ILE A 213 1.36 -2.44 -18.66
#